data_AF-A0A536LJZ6-F1
#
_entry.id   AF-A0A536LJZ6-F1
#
_cell.length_a   1.000
_cell.length_b   1.000
_cell.length_c   1.000
_cell.angle_alpha   90.00
_cell.angle_beta   90.00
_cell.angle_gamma   90.00
#
_symmetry.space_group_name_H-M   'P 1'
#
loop_
_entity.id
_entity.type
_entity.pdbx_description
1 polymer ?
#
loop_
_entity_poly.entity_id
_entity_poly.type
_entity_poly.pdbx_seq_one_letter_code
_entity_poly.pdbx_strand_id
1 'polypeptide(L)'
;MKPLSLVLEEEGRRFGRHTTLVIVTPSTDESWLPSLETTVQQGTRAAVVSLEAGSFGAEQRESLSLEALSTLGVPAYVVRCGSDISLMLGPAGMAAHGAPERQKAMVR
;
A
#
# COMPACT_ATOMS: atom_id res chain seq x y z
N MET A 1 -10.85 1.09 18.03
CA MET A 1 -10.24 1.50 16.75
C MET A 1 -11.20 1.17 15.62
N LYS A 2 -11.20 1.96 14.55
CA LYS A 2 -12.06 1.77 13.38
C LYS A 2 -11.38 0.79 12.39
N PRO A 3 -12.09 -0.13 11.73
CA PRO A 3 -11.51 -0.99 10.70
C PRO A 3 -11.00 -0.18 9.50
N LEU A 4 -9.93 -0.67 8.85
CA LEU A 4 -9.32 0.02 7.70
C LEU A 4 -10.29 0.16 6.52
N SER A 5 -11.12 -0.86 6.27
CA SER A 5 -12.17 -0.83 5.24
C SER A 5 -13.09 0.38 5.41
N LEU A 6 -13.57 0.60 6.63
CA LEU A 6 -14.49 1.69 6.95
C LEU A 6 -13.81 3.07 6.86
N VAL A 7 -12.52 3.16 7.16
CA VAL A 7 -11.74 4.40 6.94
C VAL A 7 -11.64 4.70 5.45
N LEU A 8 -11.33 3.70 4.62
CA LEU A 8 -11.24 3.84 3.18
C LEU A 8 -12.58 4.21 2.54
N GLU A 9 -13.69 3.69 3.04
CA GLU A 9 -15.03 4.03 2.54
C GLU A 9 -15.42 5.48 2.86
N GLU A 10 -15.18 5.94 4.09
CA GLU A 10 -15.56 7.28 4.52
C GLU A 10 -14.68 8.37 3.93
N GLU A 11 -13.36 8.13 3.92
CA GLU A 11 -12.38 9.09 3.44
C GLU A 11 -12.13 8.97 1.94
N GLY A 12 -12.38 7.78 1.35
CA GLY A 12 -12.19 7.50 -0.08
C GLY A 12 -12.93 8.46 -1.00
N ARG A 13 -14.11 8.93 -0.58
CA ARG A 13 -14.88 9.96 -1.31
C ARG A 13 -14.15 11.29 -1.48
N ARG A 14 -13.18 11.59 -0.60
CA ARG A 14 -12.34 12.79 -0.67
C ARG A 14 -11.06 12.54 -1.47
N PHE A 15 -10.71 11.28 -1.72
CA PHE A 15 -9.55 10.92 -2.52
C PHE A 15 -9.90 11.05 -4.01
N GLY A 16 -8.93 11.50 -4.80
CA GLY A 16 -9.10 11.66 -6.23
C GLY A 16 -7.76 11.71 -6.96
N ARG A 17 -7.80 12.20 -8.20
CA ARG A 17 -6.69 12.18 -9.19
C ARG A 17 -5.38 12.85 -8.73
N HIS A 18 -5.45 13.67 -7.68
CA HIS A 18 -4.32 14.40 -7.11
C HIS A 18 -3.93 13.93 -5.70
N THR A 19 -4.55 12.86 -5.23
CA THR A 19 -4.26 12.24 -3.94
C THR A 19 -3.33 11.05 -4.13
N THR A 20 -2.40 10.89 -3.19
CA THR A 20 -1.62 9.66 -3.06
C THR A 20 -1.87 9.10 -1.66
N LEU A 21 -2.46 7.92 -1.62
CA LEU A 21 -2.79 7.18 -0.40
C LEU A 21 -1.62 6.26 -0.05
N VAL A 22 -1.14 6.36 1.18
CA VAL A 22 -0.15 5.42 1.72
C VAL A 22 -0.80 4.70 2.90
N ILE A 23 -0.99 3.39 2.77
CA ILE A 23 -1.57 2.55 3.82
C ILE A 23 -0.42 1.91 4.58
N VAL A 24 -0.30 2.19 5.88
CA VAL A 24 0.68 1.54 6.75
C VAL A 24 -0.08 0.67 7.73
N THR A 25 0.08 -0.66 7.66
CA THR A 25 -0.73 -1.57 8.47
C THR A 25 0.02 -2.86 8.82
N PRO A 26 -0.07 -3.35 10.07
CA PRO A 26 0.33 -4.70 10.43
C PRO A 26 -0.79 -5.74 10.20
N SER A 27 -1.98 -5.29 9.76
CA SER A 27 -3.14 -6.16 9.61
C SER A 27 -3.02 -7.10 8.42
N THR A 28 -3.37 -8.36 8.64
CA THR A 28 -3.49 -9.41 7.62
C THR A 28 -4.91 -9.58 7.12
N ASP A 29 -5.88 -8.87 7.71
CA ASP A 29 -7.26 -8.86 7.26
C ASP A 29 -7.34 -8.20 5.88
N GLU A 30 -7.92 -8.89 4.91
CA GLU A 30 -8.05 -8.45 3.52
C GLU A 30 -9.40 -7.76 3.24
N SER A 31 -10.26 -7.61 4.25
CA SER A 31 -11.59 -6.99 4.12
C SER A 31 -11.59 -5.55 3.57
N TRP A 32 -10.44 -4.87 3.59
CA TRP A 32 -10.26 -3.52 3.09
C TRP A 32 -9.83 -3.44 1.62
N LEU A 33 -9.43 -4.56 1.00
CA LEU A 33 -9.00 -4.59 -0.40
C LEU A 33 -10.09 -4.11 -1.38
N PRO A 34 -11.39 -4.45 -1.23
CA PRO A 34 -12.43 -3.92 -2.12
C PRO A 34 -12.60 -2.40 -2.03
N SER A 35 -12.44 -1.84 -0.83
CA SER A 35 -12.51 -0.39 -0.59
C SER A 35 -11.28 0.31 -1.19
N LEU A 36 -10.10 -0.31 -1.11
CA LEU A 36 -8.89 0.15 -1.82
C LEU A 36 -9.09 0.12 -3.34
N GLU A 37 -9.60 -0.99 -3.88
CA GLU A 37 -9.84 -1.13 -5.32
C GLU A 37 -10.74 0.00 -5.84
N THR A 38 -11.86 0.25 -5.16
CA THR A 38 -12.76 1.37 -5.50
C THR A 38 -12.03 2.71 -5.49
N THR A 39 -11.19 2.94 -4.49
CA THR A 39 -10.39 4.18 -4.34
C THR A 39 -9.39 4.36 -5.49
N VAL A 40 -8.73 3.28 -5.90
CA VAL A 40 -7.77 3.27 -7.02
C VAL A 40 -8.49 3.46 -8.36
N GLN A 41 -9.63 2.80 -8.58
CA GLN A 41 -10.45 2.95 -9.79
C GLN A 41 -10.96 4.40 -9.95
N GLN A 42 -11.15 5.15 -8.86
CA GLN A 42 -11.49 6.57 -8.88
C GLN A 42 -10.30 7.50 -9.24
N GLY A 43 -9.12 6.92 -9.45
CA GLY A 43 -7.91 7.62 -9.91
C GLY A 43 -6.95 8.03 -8.79
N THR A 44 -7.18 7.57 -7.56
CA THR A 44 -6.22 7.76 -6.45
C THR A 44 -5.01 6.85 -6.65
N ARG A 45 -3.80 7.38 -6.53
CA ARG A 45 -2.60 6.55 -6.48
C ARG A 45 -2.48 5.95 -5.08
N ALA A 46 -2.15 4.67 -4.97
CA ALA A 46 -1.98 4.02 -3.68
C ALA A 46 -0.62 3.32 -3.57
N ALA A 47 -0.12 3.19 -2.35
CA ALA A 47 0.98 2.31 -1.98
C ALA A 47 0.68 1.70 -0.61
N VAL A 48 1.13 0.48 -0.38
CA VAL A 48 0.93 -0.25 0.89
C VAL A 48 2.28 -0.51 1.53
N VAL A 49 2.40 -0.22 2.82
CA VAL A 49 3.51 -0.59 3.68
C VAL A 49 2.96 -1.60 4.69
N SER A 50 3.21 -2.87 4.41
CA SER A 50 2.84 -3.98 5.29
C SER A 50 3.90 -4.13 6.37
N LEU A 51 3.50 -3.96 7.62
CA LEU A 51 4.40 -4.18 8.76
C LEU A 51 4.32 -5.66 9.15
N GLU A 52 5.45 -6.36 9.15
CA GLU A 52 5.48 -7.74 9.62
C GLU A 52 5.35 -7.76 11.15
N ALA A 53 4.13 -7.88 11.66
CA ALA A 53 3.80 -7.75 13.08
C ALA A 53 4.67 -8.64 13.98
N GLY A 54 4.95 -9.88 13.54
CA GLY A 54 5.82 -10.81 14.25
C GLY A 54 7.24 -10.30 14.49
N SER A 55 7.79 -9.52 13.54
CA SER A 55 9.11 -8.89 13.72
C SER A 55 9.11 -7.80 14.80
N PHE A 56 7.94 -7.22 15.11
CA PHE A 56 7.74 -6.24 16.18
C PHE A 56 7.28 -6.87 17.50
N GLY A 57 7.29 -8.19 17.62
CA GLY A 57 6.95 -8.91 18.85
C GLY A 57 5.47 -9.30 18.99
N ALA A 58 4.67 -9.21 17.91
CA ALA A 58 3.32 -9.78 17.92
C ALA A 58 3.36 -11.31 17.75
N GLU A 59 2.39 -12.01 18.35
CA GLU A 59 2.24 -13.47 18.18
C GLU A 59 1.77 -13.85 16.76
N GLN A 60 1.21 -12.89 16.02
CA GLN A 60 0.77 -13.09 14.63
C GLN A 60 1.95 -13.32 13.69
N ARG A 61 1.93 -14.49 13.03
CA ARG A 61 2.89 -14.90 11.99
C ARG A 61 2.34 -14.74 10.57
N GLU A 62 1.04 -14.53 10.45
CA GLU A 62 0.40 -14.32 9.16
C GLU A 62 0.91 -13.00 8.55
N SER A 63 0.96 -12.96 7.22
CA SER A 63 1.37 -11.80 6.45
C SER A 63 0.32 -11.53 5.38
N LEU A 64 0.12 -10.26 5.06
CA LEU A 64 -0.78 -9.84 4.00
C LEU A 64 -0.36 -10.45 2.65
N SER A 65 -1.31 -10.95 1.86
CA SER A 65 -1.01 -11.40 0.50
C SER A 65 -0.65 -10.23 -0.40
N LEU A 66 0.56 -10.26 -0.98
CA LEU A 66 1.01 -9.24 -1.92
C LEU A 66 0.42 -9.42 -3.32
N GLU A 67 -0.13 -10.59 -3.63
CA GLU A 67 -0.66 -10.94 -4.96
C GLU A 67 -1.90 -10.10 -5.30
N ALA A 68 -2.80 -9.90 -4.34
CA ALA A 68 -3.98 -9.08 -4.53
C ALA A 68 -3.62 -7.61 -4.82
N LEU A 69 -2.63 -7.08 -4.11
CA LEU A 69 -2.13 -5.72 -4.33
C LEU A 69 -1.44 -5.57 -5.69
N SER A 70 -0.64 -6.57 -6.08
CA SER A 70 -0.01 -6.63 -7.40
C SER A 70 -1.04 -6.62 -8.52
N THR A 71 -2.13 -7.38 -8.37
CA THR A 71 -3.25 -7.42 -9.33
C THR A 71 -3.94 -6.06 -9.50
N LEU A 72 -4.03 -5.28 -8.42
CA LEU A 72 -4.54 -3.91 -8.43
C LEU A 72 -3.52 -2.88 -8.97
N GLY A 73 -2.30 -3.29 -9.29
CA GLY A 73 -1.21 -2.38 -9.66
C GLY A 73 -0.74 -1.50 -8.50
N VAL A 74 -0.99 -1.92 -7.26
CA VAL A 74 -0.64 -1.18 -6.05
C VAL A 74 0.69 -1.71 -5.51
N PRO A 75 1.76 -0.89 -5.49
CA PRO A 75 3.04 -1.31 -4.92
C PRO A 75 2.89 -1.57 -3.41
N ALA A 76 3.49 -2.67 -2.96
CA ALA A 76 3.46 -3.09 -1.58
C ALA A 76 4.89 -3.26 -1.06
N TYR A 77 5.17 -2.80 0.16
CA TYR A 77 6.48 -2.90 0.79
C TYR A 77 6.35 -3.60 2.13
N VAL A 78 7.07 -4.70 2.33
CA VAL A 78 7.12 -5.39 3.63
C VAL A 78 8.22 -4.78 4.48
N VAL A 79 7.88 -4.28 5.67
CA VAL A 79 8.82 -3.69 6.62
C VAL A 79 8.89 -4.52 7.89
N ARG A 80 10.10 -4.86 8.29
CA ARG A 80 10.40 -5.62 9.50
C ARG A 80 11.05 -4.72 10.55
N CYS A 81 10.99 -5.12 11.82
CA CYS A 81 11.75 -4.44 12.87
C CYS A 81 13.25 -4.49 12.54
N GLY A 82 13.91 -3.32 12.62
CA GLY A 82 15.32 -3.16 12.25
C GLY A 82 15.59 -2.92 10.76
N SER A 83 14.58 -2.92 9.89
CA SER A 83 14.76 -2.51 8.49
C SER A 83 15.16 -1.04 8.36
N ASP A 84 16.07 -0.74 7.43
CA ASP A 84 16.32 0.65 7.02
C ASP A 84 15.18 1.13 6.12
N ILE A 85 14.28 1.93 6.70
CA ILE A 85 13.09 2.46 6.01
C ILE A 85 13.48 3.37 4.84
N SER A 86 14.62 4.08 4.93
CA SER A 86 15.09 4.97 3.86
C SER A 86 15.50 4.18 2.63
N LEU A 87 16.10 3.00 2.82
CA LEU A 87 16.41 2.07 1.74
C LEU A 87 15.14 1.45 1.15
N MET A 88 14.25 0.99 2.02
CA MET A 88 13.05 0.22 1.65
C MET A 88 11.98 1.04 0.92
N LEU A 89 11.77 2.29 1.35
CA LEU A 89 10.76 3.19 0.75
C LEU A 89 11.39 4.23 -0.18
N GLY A 90 12.72 4.26 -0.27
CA GLY A 90 13.47 5.12 -1.17
C GLY A 90 13.51 4.60 -2.62
N PRO A 91 14.19 5.31 -3.53
CA PRO A 91 14.23 4.98 -4.94
C PRO A 91 14.69 3.55 -5.25
N ALA A 92 15.61 3.01 -4.43
CA ALA A 92 16.12 1.65 -4.57
C ALA A 92 15.02 0.60 -4.29
N GLY A 93 14.27 0.75 -3.20
CA GLY A 93 13.13 -0.12 -2.89
C GLY A 93 12.00 -0.01 -3.90
N MET A 94 11.74 1.19 -4.44
CA MET A 94 10.78 1.38 -5.53
C MET A 94 11.19 0.70 -6.84
N ALA A 95 12.49 0.64 -7.15
CA ALA A 95 13.00 -0.05 -8.33
C ALA A 95 12.90 -1.58 -8.22
N ALA A 96 13.08 -2.14 -7.02
CA ALA A 96 12.97 -3.58 -6.76
C ALA A 96 11.53 -4.11 -6.90
N HIS A 97 10.52 -3.27 -6.69
CA HIS A 97 9.10 -3.62 -6.79
C HIS A 97 8.47 -3.37 -8.17
N GLY A 98 9.29 -3.08 -9.19
CA GLY A 98 8.81 -2.62 -10.49
C GLY A 98 8.29 -1.19 -10.35
N ALA A 99 9.11 -0.22 -10.76
CA ALA A 99 8.69 1.18 -10.73
C ALA A 99 7.37 1.34 -11.50
N PRO A 100 6.35 2.02 -10.95
CA PRO A 100 5.17 2.36 -11.74
C PRO A 100 5.67 3.14 -12.95
N GLU A 101 5.33 2.62 -14.14
CA GLU A 101 5.81 3.14 -15.41
C GLU A 101 5.63 4.66 -15.40
N ARG A 102 6.74 5.40 -15.34
CA ARG A 102 6.70 6.86 -15.44
C ARG A 102 6.17 7.15 -16.83
N GLN A 103 4.85 7.40 -16.93
CA GLN A 103 4.18 7.80 -18.15
C GLN A 103 5.01 8.93 -18.76
N LYS A 104 5.76 8.59 -19.82
CA LYS A 104 6.45 9.53 -20.68
C LYS A 104 5.38 10.32 -21.43
N ALA A 105 4.77 11.28 -20.75
CA ALA A 105 3.88 12.26 -21.34
C ALA A 105 4.33 13.62 -20.83
N MET A 106 5.42 14.14 -21.42
CA MET A 106 5.77 15.56 -21.45
C MET A 106 7.12 15.75 -22.18
N VAL A 107 7.10 15.58 -23.51
CA VAL A 107 7.77 16.48 -24.46
C VAL A 107 6.89 16.42 -25.72
N ARG A 108 6.17 17.50 -25.98
CA ARG A 108 5.69 17.83 -27.33
C ARG A 108 6.77 18.67 -27.99
#